data_AF-A0A524D1R9-F1
#
_entry.id   AF-A0A524D1R9-F1
#
_cell.length_a   1.000
_cell.length_b   1.000
_cell.length_c   1.000
_cell.angle_alpha   90.00
_cell.angle_beta   90.00
_cell.angle_gamma   90.00
#
_symmetry.space_group_name_H-M   'P 1'
#
loop_
_entity.id
_entity.type
_entity.pdbx_description
1 polymer ?
#
loop_
_entity_poly.entity_id
_entity_poly.type
_entity_poly.pdbx_seq_one_letter_code
_entity_poly.pdbx_strand_id
1 'polypeptide(L)'
;MRYEGRESIELDEDVEAVHQRVDVWLDTEIGSQYEVEKRASELTLKRTWIDDCWKVMLTTGAAFASLDVLFAFSTGSLQLIVNQAAVLGVGLLLLACAVFFIFESRVIINVRVQDSVVDLELQATDKEQAEADFDSLIMAIKEDKPGTTEPKG
;
A
#
# COMPACT_ATOMS: atom_id res chain seq x y z
N MET A 1 -8.26 -6.48 11.66
CA MET A 1 -7.43 -6.31 12.87
C MET A 1 -6.26 -5.44 12.48
N ARG A 2 -5.78 -4.53 13.33
CA ARG A 2 -4.59 -3.71 13.04
C ARG A 2 -3.38 -4.50 13.51
N TYR A 3 -2.45 -4.78 12.61
CA TYR A 3 -1.15 -5.34 12.96
C TYR A 3 -0.20 -4.20 13.32
N GLU A 4 0.55 -4.39 14.40
CA GLU A 4 1.53 -3.42 14.89
C GLU A 4 2.85 -4.17 15.15
N GLY A 5 3.94 -3.65 14.62
CA GLY A 5 5.30 -4.16 14.80
C GLY A 5 6.23 -3.04 15.24
N ARG A 6 7.27 -3.36 16.02
CA ARG A 6 8.27 -2.39 16.43
C ARG A 6 9.64 -3.03 16.47
N GLU A 7 10.62 -2.35 15.90
CA GLU A 7 12.04 -2.73 15.98
C GLU A 7 12.90 -1.50 16.28
N SER A 8 13.97 -1.71 17.03
CA SER A 8 14.94 -0.65 17.34
C SER A 8 16.33 -1.15 16.92
N ILE A 9 17.07 -0.31 16.21
CA ILE A 9 18.40 -0.63 15.67
C ILE A 9 19.38 0.40 16.24
N GLU A 10 20.44 -0.07 16.88
CA GLU A 10 21.54 0.79 17.32
C GLU A 10 22.49 1.01 16.12
N LEU A 11 22.62 2.27 15.69
CA LEU A 11 23.50 2.71 14.61
C LEU A 11 24.29 3.92 15.08
N ASP A 12 25.62 3.86 14.97
CA ASP A 12 26.53 4.95 15.36
C ASP A 12 26.66 5.96 14.21
N GLU A 13 25.53 6.36 13.61
CA GLU A 13 25.44 7.17 12.41
C GLU A 13 24.50 8.37 12.59
N ASP A 14 24.73 9.43 11.82
CA ASP A 14 23.88 10.61 11.82
C ASP A 14 22.55 10.37 11.06
N VAL A 15 21.53 11.17 11.38
CA VAL A 15 20.18 11.10 10.79
C VAL A 15 20.23 11.11 9.27
N GLU A 16 21.14 11.89 8.69
CA GLU A 16 21.30 12.01 7.24
C GLU A 16 21.75 10.69 6.57
N ALA A 17 22.59 9.90 7.25
CA ALA A 17 23.05 8.62 6.71
C ALA A 17 21.91 7.59 6.70
N VAL A 18 21.09 7.57 7.75
CA VAL A 18 19.88 6.74 7.82
C VAL A 18 18.89 7.16 6.73
N HIS A 19 18.68 8.46 6.54
CA HIS A 19 17.82 8.98 5.47
C HIS A 19 18.32 8.58 4.07
N GLN A 20 19.63 8.60 3.83
CA GLN A 20 20.21 8.14 2.56
C GLN A 20 19.98 6.65 2.30
N ARG A 21 20.08 5.79 3.33
CA ARG A 21 19.79 4.35 3.20
C ARG A 21 18.31 4.12 2.87
N VAL A 22 17.42 4.85 3.52
CA VAL A 22 15.99 4.83 3.20
C VAL A 22 15.76 5.32 1.77
N ASP A 23 16.44 6.38 1.33
CA ASP A 23 16.31 6.89 -0.04
C ASP A 23 16.79 5.87 -1.09
N VAL A 24 17.88 5.15 -0.82
CA VAL A 24 18.33 4.04 -1.68
C VAL A 24 17.30 2.90 -1.70
N TRP A 25 16.68 2.60 -0.56
CA TRP A 25 15.61 1.60 -0.51
C TRP A 25 14.35 2.04 -1.28
N LEU A 26 14.03 3.33 -1.32
CA LEU A 26 12.92 3.88 -2.11
C LEU A 26 13.13 3.71 -3.62
N ASP A 27 14.37 3.56 -4.09
CA ASP A 27 14.66 3.26 -5.50
C ASP A 27 14.39 1.79 -5.87
N THR A 28 14.06 0.92 -4.90
CA THR A 28 13.68 -0.47 -5.16
C THR A 28 12.26 -0.62 -5.69
N GLU A 29 11.94 -1.79 -6.26
CA GLU A 29 10.59 -2.09 -6.75
C GLU A 29 9.51 -2.02 -5.65
N ILE A 30 9.88 -2.36 -4.41
CA ILE A 30 8.97 -2.30 -3.25
C ILE A 30 8.93 -0.88 -2.69
N GLY A 31 10.09 -0.27 -2.45
CA GLY A 31 10.21 1.04 -1.81
C GLY A 31 9.57 2.17 -2.64
N SER A 32 9.65 2.10 -3.97
CA SER A 32 9.06 3.09 -4.88
C SER A 32 7.54 3.20 -4.81
N GLN A 33 6.87 2.25 -4.14
CA GLN A 33 5.43 2.25 -3.93
C GLN A 33 5.01 3.03 -2.67
N TYR A 34 5.95 3.52 -1.89
CA TYR A 34 5.70 4.27 -0.67
C TYR A 34 5.69 5.79 -0.93
N GLU A 35 4.67 6.47 -0.42
CA GLU A 35 4.67 7.91 -0.23
C GLU A 35 5.47 8.25 1.04
N VAL A 36 6.30 9.30 0.95
CA VAL A 36 7.23 9.67 2.02
C VAL A 36 6.89 11.05 2.57
N GLU A 37 6.62 11.12 3.87
CA GLU A 37 6.55 12.38 4.61
C GLU A 37 7.83 12.51 5.44
N LYS A 38 8.71 13.46 5.06
CA LYS A 38 9.97 13.72 5.76
C LYS A 38 9.82 14.84 6.79
N ARG A 39 10.29 14.60 8.01
CA ARG A 39 10.53 15.59 9.08
C ARG A 39 11.99 15.50 9.53
N ALA A 40 12.43 16.47 10.33
CA ALA A 40 13.84 16.63 10.69
C ALA A 40 14.49 15.38 11.34
N SER A 41 13.72 14.57 12.07
CA SER A 41 14.21 13.36 12.75
C SER A 41 13.24 12.18 12.64
N GLU A 42 12.28 12.28 11.72
CA GLU A 42 11.19 11.31 11.57
C GLU A 42 10.83 11.20 10.08
N LEU A 43 10.72 9.97 9.60
CA LEU A 43 10.28 9.61 8.26
C LEU A 43 9.03 8.75 8.40
N THR A 44 7.95 9.15 7.73
CA THR A 44 6.75 8.31 7.63
C THR A 44 6.63 7.81 6.19
N LEU A 45 6.68 6.49 6.03
CA LEU A 45 6.50 5.78 4.76
C LEU A 45 5.08 5.22 4.74
N LYS A 46 4.28 5.59 3.75
CA LYS A 46 2.90 5.14 3.60
C LYS A 46 2.68 4.50 2.24
N ARG A 47 2.15 3.27 2.23
CA ARG A 47 1.73 2.57 1.01
C ARG A 47 0.29 2.13 1.17
N THR A 48 -0.50 2.33 0.11
CA THR A 48 -1.87 1.83 0.06
C THR A 48 -2.13 1.05 -1.22
N TRP A 49 -2.91 -0.03 -1.10
CA TRP A 49 -3.29 -0.87 -2.23
C TRP A 49 -4.65 -1.51 -1.99
N ILE A 50 -5.22 -2.07 -3.06
CA ILE A 50 -6.43 -2.88 -3.00
C ILE A 50 -5.99 -4.33 -3.19
N ASP A 51 -6.36 -5.21 -2.25
CA ASP A 51 -6.01 -6.63 -2.36
C ASP A 51 -6.61 -7.27 -3.62
N ASP A 52 -5.90 -8.25 -4.16
CA ASP A 52 -6.32 -8.92 -5.39
C ASP A 52 -7.66 -9.66 -5.22
N CYS A 53 -7.98 -10.15 -4.02
CA CYS A 53 -9.29 -10.71 -3.70
C CYS A 53 -10.41 -9.68 -3.92
N TRP A 54 -10.20 -8.43 -3.49
CA TRP A 54 -11.15 -7.35 -3.72
C TRP A 54 -11.20 -6.94 -5.19
N LYS A 55 -10.06 -6.85 -5.89
CA LYS A 55 -10.04 -6.60 -7.35
C LYS A 55 -10.85 -7.64 -8.12
N VAL A 56 -10.70 -8.93 -7.79
CA VAL A 56 -11.44 -10.02 -8.42
C VAL A 56 -12.93 -9.93 -8.10
N MET A 57 -13.30 -9.62 -6.86
CA MET A 57 -14.70 -9.46 -6.47
C MET A 57 -15.34 -8.26 -7.19
N LEU A 58 -14.65 -7.13 -7.27
CA LEU A 58 -15.11 -5.92 -7.96
C LEU A 58 -15.27 -6.15 -9.47
N THR A 59 -14.29 -6.78 -10.11
CA THR A 59 -14.33 -7.07 -11.57
C THR A 59 -15.41 -8.08 -11.92
N THR A 60 -15.57 -9.14 -11.11
CA THR A 60 -16.63 -10.14 -11.30
C THR A 60 -18.01 -9.52 -11.08
N GLY A 61 -18.19 -8.72 -10.03
CA GLY A 61 -19.44 -8.00 -9.75
C GLY A 61 -19.83 -7.06 -10.90
N ALA A 62 -18.88 -6.29 -11.43
CA ALA A 62 -19.12 -5.41 -12.58
C ALA A 62 -19.52 -6.18 -13.85
N ALA A 63 -18.91 -7.35 -14.09
CA ALA A 63 -19.27 -8.21 -15.23
C ALA A 63 -20.70 -8.73 -15.12
N PHE A 64 -21.11 -9.26 -13.95
CA PHE A 64 -22.49 -9.72 -13.73
C PHE A 64 -23.50 -8.59 -13.84
N ALA A 65 -23.21 -7.42 -13.27
CA ALA A 65 -24.09 -6.27 -13.33
C ALA A 65 -24.29 -5.77 -14.77
N SER A 66 -23.23 -5.80 -15.59
CA SER A 66 -23.31 -5.47 -17.02
C SER A 66 -24.14 -6.49 -17.80
N LEU A 67 -24.04 -7.77 -17.44
CA LEU A 67 -24.78 -8.86 -18.08
C LEU A 67 -26.29 -8.76 -17.76
N ASP A 68 -26.64 -8.35 -16.55
CA ASP A 68 -28.03 -8.14 -16.13
C ASP A 68 -28.70 -6.96 -16.88
N VAL A 69 -27.95 -5.87 -17.11
CA VAL A 69 -28.41 -4.76 -17.96
C VAL A 69 -28.63 -5.22 -19.41
N LEU A 70 -27.69 -5.97 -19.99
CA LEU A 70 -27.85 -6.55 -21.34
C LEU A 70 -29.06 -7.48 -21.43
N PHE A 71 -29.30 -8.29 -20.40
CA PHE A 71 -30.49 -9.14 -20.34
C PHE A 71 -31.77 -8.30 -20.29
N ALA A 72 -31.82 -7.24 -19.48
CA ALA A 72 -32.96 -6.32 -19.44
C ALA A 72 -33.25 -5.69 -20.82
N PHE A 73 -32.22 -5.28 -21.57
CA PHE A 73 -32.37 -4.81 -22.94
C PHE A 73 -32.98 -5.87 -23.87
N SER A 74 -32.60 -7.14 -23.72
CA SER A 74 -33.12 -8.23 -24.55
C SER A 74 -34.61 -8.51 -24.32
N THR A 75 -35.15 -8.17 -23.15
CA THR A 75 -36.59 -8.30 -22.84
C THR A 75 -37.46 -7.22 -23.47
N GLY A 76 -36.89 -6.12 -23.99
CA GLY A 76 -37.62 -5.01 -24.62
C GLY A 76 -38.48 -4.16 -23.69
N SER A 77 -38.44 -4.39 -22.37
CA SER A 77 -39.22 -3.64 -21.38
C SER A 77 -38.49 -2.38 -20.93
N LEU A 78 -38.97 -1.20 -21.34
CA LEU A 78 -38.40 0.09 -20.96
C LEU A 78 -38.35 0.28 -19.44
N GLN A 79 -39.41 -0.13 -18.72
CA GLN A 79 -39.48 -0.01 -17.27
C GLN A 79 -38.42 -0.88 -16.57
N LEU A 80 -38.16 -2.07 -17.11
CA LEU A 80 -37.16 -2.98 -16.57
C LEU A 80 -35.74 -2.45 -16.82
N ILE A 81 -35.50 -1.87 -17.99
CA ILE A 81 -34.23 -1.22 -18.34
C ILE A 81 -33.95 -0.02 -17.41
N VAL A 82 -34.94 0.85 -17.18
CA VAL A 82 -34.77 2.02 -16.29
C VAL A 82 -34.51 1.60 -14.85
N ASN A 83 -35.26 0.61 -14.35
CA ASN A 83 -35.04 0.10 -12.99
C ASN A 83 -33.64 -0.52 -12.84
N GLN A 84 -33.19 -1.31 -13.82
CA GLN A 84 -31.88 -1.94 -13.76
C GLN A 84 -30.74 -0.93 -13.90
N ALA A 85 -30.89 0.10 -14.74
CA ALA A 85 -29.92 1.20 -14.82
C ALA A 85 -29.82 1.98 -13.49
N ALA A 86 -30.96 2.21 -12.81
CA ALA A 86 -30.96 2.87 -11.51
C ALA A 86 -30.29 2.01 -10.42
N VAL A 87 -30.59 0.71 -10.38
CA VAL A 87 -29.93 -0.23 -9.45
C VAL A 87 -28.43 -0.30 -9.70
N LEU A 88 -28.00 -0.36 -10.96
CA LEU A 88 -26.60 -0.32 -11.35
C LEU A 88 -25.92 0.98 -10.87
N GLY A 89 -26.56 2.14 -11.10
CA GLY A 89 -26.02 3.44 -10.69
C GLY A 89 -25.83 3.54 -9.17
N VAL A 90 -26.84 3.13 -8.38
CA VAL A 90 -26.73 3.11 -6.91
C VAL A 90 -25.68 2.09 -6.46
N GLY A 91 -25.63 0.91 -7.08
CA GLY A 91 -24.64 -0.11 -6.79
C GLY A 91 -23.20 0.36 -7.03
N LEU A 92 -22.94 1.02 -8.16
CA LEU A 92 -21.63 1.61 -8.48
C LEU A 92 -21.23 2.72 -7.50
N LEU A 93 -22.17 3.53 -7.04
CA LEU A 93 -21.91 4.59 -6.07
C LEU A 93 -21.52 4.01 -4.70
N LEU A 94 -22.24 2.98 -4.25
CA LEU A 94 -21.88 2.26 -3.01
C LEU A 94 -20.53 1.53 -3.15
N LEU A 95 -20.26 0.94 -4.32
CA LEU A 95 -19.00 0.28 -4.63
C LEU A 95 -17.82 1.27 -4.54
N ALA A 96 -17.96 2.45 -5.15
CA ALA A 96 -16.95 3.50 -5.08
C ALA A 96 -16.67 3.90 -3.63
N CYS A 97 -17.72 4.12 -2.83
CA CYS A 97 -17.54 4.40 -1.40
C CYS A 97 -16.84 3.25 -0.66
N ALA A 98 -17.19 1.99 -0.94
CA ALA A 98 -16.58 0.84 -0.27
C ALA A 98 -15.08 0.70 -0.61
N VAL A 99 -14.68 0.96 -1.85
CA VAL A 99 -13.27 0.96 -2.28
C VAL A 99 -12.45 1.98 -1.49
N PHE A 100 -12.95 3.21 -1.33
CA PHE A 100 -12.23 4.27 -0.63
C PHE A 100 -12.15 4.07 0.89
N PHE A 101 -13.14 3.41 1.51
CA PHE A 101 -13.23 3.35 2.98
C PHE A 101 -12.96 1.98 3.61
N ILE A 102 -13.11 0.88 2.86
CA ILE A 102 -13.14 -0.48 3.43
C ILE A 102 -12.03 -1.37 2.88
N PHE A 103 -11.68 -1.23 1.59
CA PHE A 103 -10.79 -2.16 0.90
C PHE A 103 -9.38 -1.65 0.66
N GLU A 104 -9.05 -0.48 1.23
CA GLU A 104 -7.69 0.04 1.19
C GLU A 104 -6.84 -0.69 2.23
N SER A 105 -6.08 -1.68 1.77
CA SER A 105 -4.97 -2.20 2.54
C SER A 105 -3.90 -1.13 2.65
N ARG A 106 -3.42 -0.91 3.87
CA ARG A 106 -2.51 0.16 4.22
C ARG A 106 -1.36 -0.37 5.04
N VAL A 107 -0.17 0.12 4.71
CA VAL A 107 1.04 -0.03 5.52
C VAL A 107 1.58 1.37 5.79
N ILE A 108 1.88 1.61 7.06
CA ILE A 108 2.53 2.82 7.54
C ILE A 108 3.75 2.37 8.33
N ILE A 109 4.93 2.82 7.92
CA ILE A 109 6.19 2.59 8.64
C ILE A 109 6.70 3.95 9.09
N ASN A 110 6.80 4.16 10.40
CA ASN A 110 7.44 5.33 10.97
C ASN A 110 8.87 4.97 11.34
N VAL A 111 9.83 5.71 10.80
CA VAL A 111 11.24 5.61 11.15
C VAL A 111 11.61 6.86 11.93
N ARG A 112 12.03 6.70 13.17
CA ARG A 112 12.43 7.78 14.06
C ARG A 112 13.89 7.58 14.44
N VAL A 113 14.71 8.60 14.22
CA VAL A 113 16.12 8.58 14.61
C VAL A 113 16.29 9.42 15.86
N GLN A 114 16.76 8.81 16.95
CA GLN A 114 17.09 9.46 18.21
C GLN A 114 18.52 9.09 18.60
N ASP A 115 19.42 10.09 18.57
CA ASP A 115 20.84 9.90 18.86
C ASP A 115 21.45 8.78 17.98
N SER A 116 21.80 7.64 18.56
CA SER A 116 22.35 6.45 17.89
C SER A 116 21.34 5.31 17.75
N VAL A 117 20.05 5.58 17.92
CA VAL A 117 18.99 4.57 17.87
C VAL A 117 17.98 4.94 16.78
N VAL A 118 17.76 4.02 15.86
CA VAL A 118 16.68 4.08 14.86
C VAL A 118 15.52 3.22 15.34
N ASP A 119 14.45 3.86 15.76
CA ASP A 119 13.17 3.24 16.09
C ASP A 119 12.31 3.11 14.82
N LEU A 120 11.87 1.90 14.50
CA LEU A 120 10.92 1.61 13.44
C LEU A 120 9.59 1.12 14.03
N GLU A 121 8.49 1.75 13.65
CA GLU A 121 7.13 1.34 14.01
C GLU A 121 6.31 1.02 12.77
N LEU A 122 5.82 -0.22 12.67
CA LEU A 122 4.95 -0.71 11.61
C LEU A 122 3.50 -0.67 12.05
N GLN A 123 2.62 -0.17 11.20
CA GLN A 123 1.18 -0.26 11.34
C GLN A 123 0.57 -0.73 10.02
N ALA A 124 -0.08 -1.89 10.05
CA ALA A 124 -0.60 -2.50 8.83
C ALA A 124 -1.99 -3.11 8.99
N THR A 125 -2.72 -3.24 7.89
CA THR A 125 -3.96 -4.02 7.81
C THR A 125 -3.74 -5.45 7.35
N ASP A 126 -2.73 -5.68 6.52
CA ASP A 126 -2.23 -7.00 6.12
C ASP A 126 -0.93 -7.28 6.88
N LYS A 127 -0.80 -8.47 7.47
CA LYS A 127 0.38 -8.81 8.26
C LYS A 127 1.53 -9.31 7.38
N GLU A 128 1.25 -10.26 6.49
CA GLU A 128 2.28 -11.04 5.81
C GLU A 128 3.07 -10.17 4.82
N GLN A 129 2.36 -9.35 4.05
CA GLN A 129 3.01 -8.43 3.12
C GLN A 129 3.72 -7.28 3.84
N ALA A 130 3.17 -6.82 4.97
CA ALA A 130 3.76 -5.76 5.75
C ALA A 130 5.03 -6.19 6.49
N GLU A 131 5.08 -7.42 7.00
CA GLU A 131 6.30 -7.98 7.61
C GLU A 131 7.43 -8.10 6.59
N ALA A 132 7.14 -8.60 5.38
CA ALA A 132 8.15 -8.70 4.33
C ALA A 132 8.71 -7.31 3.92
N ASP A 133 7.85 -6.31 3.75
CA ASP A 133 8.25 -4.93 3.46
C ASP A 133 9.07 -4.33 4.62
N PHE A 134 8.66 -4.58 5.87
CA PHE A 134 9.33 -4.09 7.08
C PHE A 134 10.72 -4.70 7.26
N ASP A 135 10.85 -6.02 7.10
CA ASP A 135 12.13 -6.74 7.15
C ASP A 135 13.07 -6.26 6.04
N SER A 136 12.55 -6.00 4.84
CA SER A 136 13.34 -5.44 3.73
C SER A 136 13.92 -4.07 4.08
N LEU A 137 13.11 -3.18 4.67
CA LEU A 137 13.57 -1.85 5.10
C LEU A 137 14.61 -1.95 6.23
N ILE A 138 14.38 -2.83 7.21
CA ILE A 138 15.33 -3.08 8.30
C ILE A 138 16.68 -3.55 7.75
N MET A 139 16.68 -4.47 6.77
CA MET A 139 17.92 -4.92 6.13
C MET A 139 18.63 -3.76 5.42
N ALA A 140 17.90 -2.93 4.67
CA ALA A 140 18.50 -1.77 3.99
C ALA A 140 19.10 -0.75 4.96
N ILE A 141 18.48 -0.56 6.13
CA ILE A 141 19.02 0.33 7.17
C ILE A 141 20.22 -0.30 7.89
N LYS A 142 20.23 -1.63 8.11
CA LYS A 142 21.34 -2.35 8.74
C LYS A 142 22.56 -2.54 7.83
N GLU A 143 22.38 -2.58 6.50
CA GLU A 143 23.49 -2.80 5.56
C GLU A 143 24.45 -1.60 5.56
N ASP A 144 25.62 -1.82 6.14
CA ASP A 144 26.69 -0.85 6.29
C ASP A 144 27.49 -0.69 4.98
N LYS A 145 26.85 -0.14 3.95
CA LYS A 145 27.39 0.58 2.75
C LYS A 145 26.54 0.34 1.49
N PRO A 146 26.30 1.38 0.66
CA PRO A 146 25.99 1.16 -0.74
C PRO A 146 27.20 0.49 -1.41
N GLY A 147 26.97 -0.66 -2.02
CA GLY A 147 28.01 -1.42 -2.71
C GLY A 147 28.79 -0.55 -3.70
N THR A 148 30.09 -0.43 -3.46
CA THR A 148 31.08 -0.24 -4.52
C THR A 148 30.89 -1.33 -5.56
N THR A 149 30.16 -1.04 -6.63
CA THR A 149 30.26 -1.80 -7.87
C THR A 149 31.67 -1.57 -8.41
N GLU A 150 32.53 -2.59 -8.31
CA GLU A 150 33.83 -2.62 -8.98
C GLU A 150 33.66 -2.34 -10.50
N PRO A 151 34.53 -1.52 -11.11
CA PRO A 151 34.56 -1.43 -12.57
C PRO A 151 35.12 -2.75 -13.10
N LYS A 152 34.33 -3.45 -13.93
CA LYS A 152 34.85 -4.55 -14.74
C LYS A 152 35.94 -3.99 -15.67
N GLY A 153 37.17 -4.44 -15.45
CA GLY A 153 38.30 -4.27 -16.37
C GLY A 153 38.15 -5.11 -17.63
#